data_AF-A0A397GWH8-F1
#
_entry.id   AF-A0A397GWH8-F1
#
_cell.length_a   1.000
_cell.length_b   1.000
_cell.length_c   1.000
_cell.angle_alpha   90.00
_cell.angle_beta   90.00
_cell.angle_gamma   90.00
#
_symmetry.space_group_name_H-M   'P 1'
#
loop_
_entity.id
_entity.type
_entity.pdbx_description
1 polymer ?
#
loop_
_entity_poly.entity_id
_entity_poly.type
_entity_poly.pdbx_seq_one_letter_code
_entity_poly.pdbx_strand_id
1 'polypeptide(L)'
;MGWSKIISPCSRAREFLEDLFVDNNKLFYKFCNISIGWQNKATITTHINSKVHKDSRRSYIAANRNDRQQSLHTTMVVADGRKQIIHDLVKAWVEADIPLEKINKLRDFFKKYCKEGGSIPLADSIRKHHLSGIFEQHYEQLREIFCVNNVTVGQLVLKTLVEWEIPFTYPYLIVSDSAAYMKKSVREILQPVMPQIRHNTYCAHIIQLISQAWTNIHHFDEIRKLILNIKKTMVYSKARRSRYMDYLRRYDIKDISTNSDNSLNSQNTQQLTLRFMPLPNTTRWNS
;
A
#
# COMPACT_ATOMS: atom_id res chain seq x y z
N MET A 1 -69.74 -9.44 -49.17
CA MET A 1 -68.32 -9.86 -49.29
C MET A 1 -67.66 -9.64 -47.95
N GLY A 2 -67.28 -10.71 -47.26
CA GLY A 2 -66.79 -10.68 -45.88
C GLY A 2 -65.36 -10.16 -45.78
N TRP A 3 -65.09 -9.34 -44.77
CA TRP A 3 -63.75 -8.87 -44.44
C TRP A 3 -63.00 -10.01 -43.75
N SER A 4 -62.16 -10.73 -44.49
CA SER A 4 -61.28 -11.76 -43.93
C SER A 4 -60.25 -11.09 -43.02
N LYS A 5 -60.34 -11.30 -41.70
CA LYS A 5 -59.32 -10.84 -40.73
C LYS A 5 -57.95 -11.36 -41.18
N ILE A 6 -57.01 -10.46 -41.47
CA ILE A 6 -55.62 -10.82 -41.78
C ILE A 6 -55.01 -11.38 -40.50
N ILE A 7 -54.79 -12.69 -40.46
CA ILE A 7 -54.11 -13.38 -39.36
C ILE A 7 -52.61 -13.24 -39.60
N SER A 8 -51.86 -12.86 -38.57
CA SER A 8 -50.40 -12.75 -38.58
C SER A 8 -49.80 -13.38 -37.31
N PRO A 9 -48.48 -13.67 -37.26
CA PRO A 9 -47.83 -14.15 -36.04
C PRO A 9 -48.15 -13.27 -34.82
N CYS A 10 -48.09 -11.94 -35.01
CA CYS A 10 -48.36 -10.96 -33.97
C CYS A 10 -49.83 -10.87 -33.58
N SER A 11 -50.78 -11.11 -34.50
CA SER A 11 -52.20 -11.18 -34.14
C SER A 11 -52.49 -12.44 -33.32
N ARG A 12 -51.86 -13.57 -33.65
CA ARG A 12 -52.07 -14.84 -32.96
C ARG A 12 -51.39 -14.91 -31.59
N ALA A 13 -50.22 -14.30 -31.42
CA ALA A 13 -49.60 -14.14 -30.11
C ALA A 13 -50.46 -13.30 -29.15
N ARG A 14 -51.14 -12.26 -29.66
CA ARG A 14 -52.08 -11.45 -28.87
C ARG A 14 -53.32 -12.23 -28.40
N GLU A 15 -53.75 -13.26 -29.13
CA GLU A 15 -54.85 -14.13 -28.70
C GLU A 15 -54.45 -15.05 -27.53
N PHE A 16 -53.14 -15.33 -27.36
CA PHE A 16 -52.60 -16.26 -26.35
C PHE A 16 -51.36 -15.65 -25.64
N LEU A 17 -51.53 -14.45 -25.07
CA LEU A 17 -50.45 -13.66 -24.44
C LEU A 17 -49.68 -14.39 -23.34
N GLU A 18 -50.31 -15.34 -22.66
CA GLU A 18 -49.68 -16.09 -21.57
C GLU A 18 -48.72 -17.17 -22.06
N ASP A 19 -49.00 -17.78 -23.21
CA ASP A 19 -48.37 -19.02 -23.66
C ASP A 19 -47.54 -18.85 -24.94
N LEU A 20 -47.70 -17.75 -25.68
CA LEU A 20 -47.03 -17.51 -26.96
C LEU A 20 -46.26 -16.18 -27.00
N PHE A 21 -45.16 -16.17 -27.76
CA PHE A 21 -44.45 -14.96 -28.14
C PHE A 21 -43.96 -15.04 -29.59
N VAL A 22 -43.63 -13.89 -30.18
CA VAL A 22 -43.07 -13.81 -31.54
C VAL A 22 -41.59 -13.49 -31.45
N ASP A 23 -40.77 -14.27 -32.13
CA ASP A 23 -39.38 -13.96 -32.37
C ASP A 23 -39.06 -14.16 -33.86
N ASN A 24 -38.36 -13.20 -34.48
CA ASN A 24 -37.99 -13.23 -35.89
C ASN A 24 -39.14 -13.63 -36.84
N ASN A 25 -40.32 -13.04 -36.62
CA ASN A 25 -41.56 -13.29 -37.39
C ASN A 25 -42.07 -14.75 -37.36
N LYS A 26 -41.60 -15.56 -36.41
CA LYS A 26 -42.08 -16.92 -36.11
C LYS A 26 -42.76 -16.94 -34.74
N LEU A 27 -43.75 -17.81 -34.60
CA LEU A 27 -44.54 -17.94 -33.36
C LEU A 27 -43.96 -19.07 -32.51
N PHE A 28 -43.70 -18.80 -31.24
CA PHE A 28 -43.09 -19.74 -30.30
C PHE A 28 -43.94 -19.94 -29.05
N TYR A 29 -43.92 -21.15 -28.49
CA TYR A 29 -44.42 -21.41 -27.15
C TYR A 29 -43.42 -20.94 -26.10
N LYS A 30 -43.89 -20.09 -25.17
CA LYS A 30 -43.08 -19.49 -24.10
C LYS A 30 -42.38 -20.51 -23.21
N PHE A 31 -43.05 -21.62 -22.92
CA PHE A 31 -42.58 -22.61 -21.93
C PHE A 31 -41.91 -23.84 -22.56
N CYS A 32 -42.21 -24.13 -23.83
CA CYS A 32 -41.65 -25.30 -24.54
C CYS A 32 -40.52 -24.91 -25.50
N ASN A 33 -40.39 -23.63 -25.85
CA ASN A 33 -39.45 -23.12 -26.85
C ASN A 33 -39.54 -23.82 -28.22
N ILE A 34 -40.75 -24.22 -28.61
CA ILE A 34 -41.04 -24.89 -29.88
C ILE A 34 -41.65 -23.86 -30.83
N SER A 35 -41.16 -23.80 -32.07
CA SER A 35 -41.73 -22.96 -33.13
C SER A 35 -42.97 -23.61 -33.75
N ILE A 36 -44.02 -22.83 -34.03
CA ILE A 36 -45.25 -23.31 -34.64
C ILE A 36 -45.74 -22.40 -35.78
N GLY A 37 -46.45 -22.99 -36.74
CA GLY A 37 -47.21 -22.26 -37.76
C GLY A 37 -48.39 -21.51 -37.14
N TRP A 38 -48.46 -20.20 -37.37
CA TRP A 38 -49.47 -19.29 -36.79
C TRP A 38 -50.86 -19.43 -37.45
N GLN A 39 -50.95 -20.12 -38.59
CA GLN A 39 -52.16 -20.19 -39.42
C GLN A 39 -53.28 -21.00 -38.75
N ASN A 40 -52.94 -22.13 -38.11
CA ASN A 40 -53.94 -23.04 -37.55
C ASN A 40 -54.14 -22.84 -36.04
N LYS A 41 -55.30 -22.27 -35.67
CA LYS A 41 -55.65 -22.04 -34.26
C LYS A 41 -55.87 -23.34 -33.49
N ALA A 42 -56.42 -24.37 -34.12
CA ALA A 42 -56.70 -25.64 -33.46
C ALA A 42 -55.40 -26.33 -33.03
N THR A 43 -54.38 -26.35 -33.90
CA THR A 43 -53.05 -26.90 -33.56
C THR A 43 -52.44 -26.18 -32.37
N ILE A 44 -52.60 -24.85 -32.31
CA ILE A 44 -52.10 -24.04 -31.20
C ILE A 44 -52.77 -24.42 -29.88
N THR A 45 -54.11 -24.45 -29.87
CA THR A 45 -54.91 -24.79 -28.69
C THR A 45 -54.66 -26.23 -28.22
N THR A 46 -54.50 -27.18 -29.14
CA THR A 46 -54.20 -28.59 -28.79
C THR A 46 -52.85 -28.72 -28.08
N HIS A 47 -51.82 -28.00 -28.53
CA HIS A 47 -50.53 -28.03 -27.85
C HIS A 47 -50.59 -27.38 -26.47
N ILE A 48 -51.24 -26.22 -26.32
CA ILE A 48 -51.39 -25.54 -25.01
C ILE A 48 -52.08 -26.46 -24.00
N ASN A 49 -53.08 -27.22 -24.45
CA ASN A 49 -53.81 -28.15 -23.61
C ASN A 49 -53.10 -29.49 -23.39
N SER A 50 -52.05 -29.78 -24.15
CA SER A 50 -51.28 -31.01 -24.04
C SER A 50 -50.60 -31.13 -22.68
N LYS A 51 -50.40 -32.38 -22.24
CA LYS A 51 -49.69 -32.67 -21.00
C LYS A 51 -48.25 -32.12 -21.02
N VAL A 52 -47.59 -32.20 -22.16
CA VAL A 52 -46.21 -31.71 -22.37
C VAL A 52 -46.11 -30.21 -22.09
N HIS A 53 -46.99 -29.39 -22.65
CA HIS A 53 -46.97 -27.94 -22.41
C HIS A 53 -47.27 -27.57 -20.96
N LYS A 54 -48.21 -28.27 -20.32
CA LYS A 54 -48.55 -28.05 -18.91
C LYS A 54 -47.39 -28.41 -17.97
N ASP A 55 -46.71 -29.52 -18.23
CA ASP A 55 -45.56 -29.96 -17.44
C ASP A 55 -44.33 -29.05 -17.67
N SER A 56 -44.08 -28.61 -18.91
CA SER A 56 -43.07 -27.60 -19.22
C SER A 56 -43.37 -26.25 -18.56
N ARG A 57 -44.63 -25.79 -18.57
CA ARG A 57 -45.06 -24.55 -17.88
C ARG A 57 -44.83 -24.64 -16.38
N ARG A 58 -45.18 -25.75 -15.74
CA ARG A 58 -44.90 -25.99 -14.31
C ARG A 58 -43.40 -25.97 -14.01
N SER A 59 -42.61 -26.62 -14.85
CA SER A 59 -41.15 -26.72 -14.69
C SER A 59 -40.48 -25.35 -14.88
N TYR A 60 -40.90 -24.59 -15.88
CA TYR A 60 -40.42 -23.22 -16.13
C TYR A 60 -40.77 -22.27 -14.97
N ILE A 61 -42.01 -22.30 -14.47
CA ILE A 61 -42.42 -21.45 -13.34
C ILE A 61 -41.68 -21.85 -12.05
N ALA A 62 -41.45 -23.14 -11.81
CA ALA A 62 -40.68 -23.63 -10.67
C ALA A 62 -39.20 -23.20 -10.75
N ALA A 63 -38.58 -23.29 -11.94
CA ALA A 63 -37.22 -22.82 -12.17
C ALA A 63 -37.10 -21.30 -11.98
N ASN A 64 -38.05 -20.52 -12.51
CA ASN A 64 -38.00 -19.07 -12.48
C ASN A 64 -38.35 -18.47 -11.10
N ARG A 65 -38.99 -19.23 -10.20
CA ARG A 65 -39.14 -18.85 -8.78
C ARG A 65 -37.84 -18.97 -7.99
N ASN A 66 -36.94 -19.86 -8.40
CA ASN A 66 -35.67 -20.13 -7.74
C ASN A 66 -34.50 -19.34 -8.34
N ASP A 67 -34.62 -18.89 -9.59
CA ASP A 67 -33.60 -18.09 -10.26
C ASP A 67 -33.81 -16.59 -10.01
N ARG A 68 -33.20 -16.07 -8.94
CA ARG A 68 -32.92 -14.63 -8.84
C ARG A 68 -31.82 -14.32 -9.86
N GLN A 69 -32.16 -14.16 -11.14
CA GLN A 69 -31.20 -13.65 -12.12
C GLN A 69 -30.71 -12.27 -11.67
N GLN A 70 -29.49 -12.24 -11.13
CA GLN A 70 -28.82 -10.99 -10.76
C GLN A 70 -28.29 -10.36 -12.05
N SER A 71 -28.58 -9.08 -12.26
CA SER A 71 -28.01 -8.34 -13.39
C SER A 71 -26.48 -8.35 -13.31
N LEU A 72 -25.78 -8.38 -14.45
CA LEU A 72 -24.31 -8.31 -14.50
C LEU A 72 -23.78 -7.12 -13.68
N HIS A 73 -24.46 -5.98 -13.73
CA HIS A 73 -24.16 -4.80 -12.93
C HIS A 73 -24.21 -5.07 -11.42
N THR A 74 -25.23 -5.79 -10.94
CA THR A 74 -25.34 -6.17 -9.53
C THR A 74 -24.19 -7.06 -9.08
N THR A 75 -23.78 -8.02 -9.92
CA THR A 75 -22.64 -8.90 -9.63
C THR A 75 -21.32 -8.14 -9.57
N MET A 76 -21.11 -7.17 -10.47
CA MET A 76 -19.93 -6.31 -10.47
C MET A 76 -19.85 -5.44 -9.20
N VAL A 77 -20.95 -4.78 -8.83
CA VAL A 77 -21.01 -3.94 -7.61
C VAL A 77 -20.72 -4.76 -6.34
N VAL A 78 -21.22 -6.00 -6.27
CA VAL A 78 -20.92 -6.89 -5.14
C VAL A 78 -19.44 -7.31 -5.14
N ALA A 79 -18.88 -7.64 -6.30
CA ALA A 79 -17.47 -8.01 -6.43
C ALA A 79 -16.53 -6.87 -6.02
N ASP A 80 -16.84 -5.64 -6.42
CA ASP A 80 -16.08 -4.44 -6.04
C ASP A 80 -16.21 -4.17 -4.54
N GLY A 81 -17.42 -4.29 -3.98
CA GLY A 81 -17.64 -4.16 -2.54
C GLY A 81 -16.82 -5.16 -1.71
N ARG A 82 -16.64 -6.39 -2.19
CA ARG A 82 -15.80 -7.41 -1.53
C ARG A 82 -14.32 -7.07 -1.58
N LYS A 83 -13.82 -6.53 -2.69
CA LYS A 83 -12.42 -6.10 -2.78
C LYS A 83 -12.15 -4.90 -1.88
N GLN A 84 -13.09 -3.95 -1.86
CA GLN A 84 -12.98 -2.72 -1.09
C GLN A 84 -12.91 -3.01 0.42
N ILE A 85 -13.82 -3.83 0.97
CA ILE A 85 -13.78 -4.18 2.40
C ILE A 85 -12.48 -4.86 2.81
N ILE A 86 -11.91 -5.71 1.95
CA ILE A 86 -10.63 -6.38 2.24
C ILE A 86 -9.49 -5.36 2.24
N HIS A 87 -9.45 -4.47 1.25
CA HIS A 87 -8.43 -3.42 1.16
C HIS A 87 -8.47 -2.47 2.36
N ASP A 88 -9.65 -1.91 2.66
CA ASP A 88 -9.82 -0.94 3.75
C ASP A 88 -9.50 -1.54 5.11
N LEU A 89 -9.93 -2.79 5.35
CA LEU A 89 -9.65 -3.50 6.59
C LEU A 89 -8.15 -3.73 6.79
N VAL A 90 -7.47 -4.24 5.78
CA VAL A 90 -6.03 -4.52 5.86
C VAL A 90 -5.24 -3.23 6.01
N LYS A 91 -5.62 -2.17 5.30
CA LYS A 91 -5.02 -0.84 5.42
C LYS A 91 -5.13 -0.32 6.87
N ALA A 92 -6.34 -0.28 7.42
CA ALA A 92 -6.57 0.21 8.77
C ALA A 92 -5.81 -0.60 9.85
N TRP A 93 -5.70 -1.92 9.66
CA TRP A 93 -4.96 -2.78 10.57
C TRP A 93 -3.46 -2.56 10.53
N VAL A 94 -2.90 -2.38 9.32
CA VAL A 94 -1.49 -2.06 9.14
C VAL A 94 -1.18 -0.68 9.75
N GLU A 95 -2.03 0.32 9.52
CA GLU A 95 -1.88 1.66 10.10
C GLU A 95 -1.97 1.66 11.63
N ALA A 96 -2.79 0.78 12.21
CA ALA A 96 -2.95 0.60 13.65
C ALA A 96 -1.93 -0.37 14.28
N ASP A 97 -0.97 -0.89 13.50
CA ASP A 97 0.02 -1.90 13.93
C ASP A 97 -0.62 -3.15 14.57
N ILE A 98 -1.76 -3.59 14.02
CA ILE A 98 -2.49 -4.77 14.50
C ILE A 98 -2.00 -6.02 13.74
N PRO A 99 -1.52 -7.07 14.45
CA PRO A 99 -1.06 -8.29 13.80
C PRO A 99 -2.17 -8.98 12.98
N LEU A 100 -1.88 -9.25 11.70
CA LEU A 100 -2.85 -9.81 10.75
C LEU A 100 -3.35 -11.21 11.15
N GLU A 101 -2.60 -11.97 11.94
CA GLU A 101 -3.02 -13.29 12.45
C GLU A 101 -4.28 -13.21 13.31
N LYS A 102 -4.56 -12.05 13.91
CA LYS A 102 -5.75 -11.85 14.75
C LYS A 102 -7.03 -11.87 13.93
N ILE A 103 -6.96 -11.63 12.62
CA ILE A 103 -8.14 -11.61 11.75
C ILE A 103 -8.87 -12.95 11.75
N ASN A 104 -8.12 -14.06 11.85
CA ASN A 104 -8.65 -15.41 11.85
C ASN A 104 -9.66 -15.62 12.99
N LYS A 105 -9.44 -14.98 14.15
CA LYS A 105 -10.33 -15.05 15.32
C LYS A 105 -11.55 -14.15 15.21
N LEU A 106 -11.50 -13.13 14.36
CA LEU A 106 -12.58 -12.14 14.19
C LEU A 106 -13.46 -12.43 12.97
N ARG A 107 -13.17 -13.46 12.18
CA ARG A 107 -13.93 -13.78 10.96
C ARG A 107 -15.41 -14.02 11.23
N ASP A 108 -15.75 -14.73 12.30
CA ASP A 108 -17.16 -14.99 12.63
C ASP A 108 -17.90 -13.72 13.03
N PHE A 109 -17.20 -12.81 13.72
CA PHE A 109 -17.73 -11.48 14.03
C PHE A 109 -17.99 -10.69 12.75
N PHE A 110 -17.01 -10.58 11.85
CA PHE A 110 -17.19 -9.84 10.61
C PHE A 110 -18.26 -10.46 9.70
N LYS A 111 -18.32 -11.79 9.61
CA LYS A 111 -19.34 -12.51 8.84
C LYS A 111 -20.74 -12.22 9.36
N LYS A 112 -20.89 -12.06 10.68
CA LYS A 112 -22.19 -11.84 11.34
C LYS A 112 -22.64 -10.38 11.29
N TYR A 113 -21.71 -9.44 11.43
CA TYR A 113 -22.06 -8.02 11.67
C TYR A 113 -21.66 -7.08 10.54
N CYS A 114 -20.82 -7.50 9.58
CA CYS A 114 -20.35 -6.63 8.50
C CYS A 114 -20.88 -7.09 7.14
N LYS A 115 -21.37 -6.14 6.34
CA LYS A 115 -21.76 -6.37 4.94
C LYS A 115 -20.53 -6.83 4.15
N GLU A 116 -20.66 -7.91 3.38
CA GLU A 116 -19.54 -8.59 2.71
C GLU A 116 -18.41 -9.11 3.64
N GLY A 117 -18.56 -9.06 4.96
CA GLY A 117 -17.54 -9.50 5.92
C GLY A 117 -17.24 -11.00 5.86
N GLY A 118 -18.15 -11.80 5.30
CA GLY A 118 -17.90 -13.21 4.97
C GLY A 118 -16.81 -13.42 3.91
N SER A 119 -16.48 -12.38 3.14
CA SER A 119 -15.45 -12.40 2.10
C SER A 119 -14.05 -12.15 2.65
N ILE A 120 -13.91 -11.82 3.94
CA ILE A 120 -12.61 -11.57 4.55
C ILE A 120 -11.79 -12.87 4.55
N PRO A 121 -10.63 -12.87 3.89
CA PRO A 121 -9.79 -14.05 3.77
C PRO A 121 -8.98 -14.31 5.04
N LEU A 122 -8.37 -15.50 5.10
CA LEU A 122 -7.45 -15.86 6.17
C LEU A 122 -6.17 -15.01 6.12
N ALA A 123 -5.51 -14.86 7.27
CA ALA A 123 -4.27 -14.09 7.41
C ALA A 123 -3.19 -14.45 6.37
N ASP A 124 -3.03 -15.73 6.05
CA ASP A 124 -2.05 -16.18 5.05
C ASP A 124 -2.37 -15.69 3.64
N SER A 125 -3.66 -15.65 3.27
CA SER A 125 -4.08 -15.13 1.98
C SER A 125 -3.96 -13.61 1.92
N ILE A 126 -4.16 -12.91 3.04
CA ILE A 126 -3.92 -11.47 3.16
C ILE A 126 -2.45 -11.16 2.92
N ARG A 127 -1.55 -11.85 3.62
CA ARG A 127 -0.11 -11.69 3.45
C ARG A 127 0.35 -11.91 2.01
N LYS A 128 -0.18 -12.95 1.35
CA LYS A 128 0.24 -13.33 -0.01
C LYS A 128 -0.33 -12.42 -1.10
N HIS A 129 -1.58 -11.99 -1.00
CA HIS A 129 -2.29 -11.40 -2.14
C HIS A 129 -2.74 -9.96 -1.94
N HIS A 130 -2.83 -9.47 -0.70
CA HIS A 130 -3.40 -8.16 -0.39
C HIS A 130 -2.37 -7.19 0.21
N LEU A 131 -1.44 -7.72 1.01
CA LEU A 131 -0.44 -6.90 1.69
C LEU A 131 0.56 -6.26 0.71
N SER A 132 0.98 -7.01 -0.32
CA SER A 132 1.89 -6.49 -1.35
C SER A 132 1.29 -5.28 -2.08
N GLY A 133 0.02 -5.36 -2.49
CA GLY A 133 -0.65 -4.26 -3.17
C GLY A 133 -0.78 -2.99 -2.31
N ILE A 134 -1.08 -3.15 -1.01
CA ILE A 134 -1.15 -2.03 -0.07
C ILE A 134 0.24 -1.45 0.18
N PHE A 135 1.26 -2.31 0.35
CA PHE A 135 2.64 -1.87 0.50
C PHE A 135 3.11 -1.05 -0.70
N GLU A 136 2.91 -1.54 -1.92
CA GLU A 136 3.30 -0.82 -3.15
C GLU A 136 2.53 0.50 -3.29
N GLN A 137 1.24 0.53 -2.95
CA GLN A 137 0.45 1.76 -2.97
C GLN A 137 0.97 2.80 -1.95
N HIS A 138 1.25 2.38 -0.72
CA HIS A 138 1.86 3.26 0.29
C HIS A 138 3.28 3.67 -0.12
N TYR A 139 4.06 2.77 -0.72
CA TYR A 139 5.40 3.06 -1.21
C TYR A 139 5.37 4.09 -2.34
N GLU A 140 4.46 3.99 -3.30
CA GLU A 140 4.30 4.98 -4.38
C GLU A 140 3.84 6.33 -3.83
N GLN A 141 2.90 6.36 -2.87
CA GLN A 141 2.51 7.60 -2.19
C GLN A 141 3.68 8.23 -1.45
N LEU A 142 4.45 7.43 -0.70
CA LEU A 142 5.66 7.89 -0.04
C LEU A 142 6.70 8.33 -1.06
N ARG A 143 6.85 7.64 -2.19
CA ARG A 143 7.76 8.02 -3.26
C ARG A 143 7.35 9.35 -3.86
N GLU A 144 6.07 9.61 -4.05
CA GLU A 144 5.56 10.89 -4.53
C GLU A 144 5.82 12.02 -3.51
N ILE A 145 5.59 11.76 -2.23
CA ILE A 145 5.86 12.71 -1.13
C ILE A 145 7.37 12.97 -0.94
N PHE A 146 8.19 11.92 -1.02
CA PHE A 146 9.64 11.97 -0.86
C PHE A 146 10.41 12.17 -2.17
N CYS A 147 9.72 12.35 -3.30
CA CYS A 147 10.32 12.89 -4.52
C CYS A 147 10.64 14.37 -4.29
N VAL A 148 11.63 14.61 -3.44
CA VAL A 148 12.30 15.88 -3.28
C VAL A 148 12.98 16.17 -4.61
N ASN A 149 12.27 16.87 -5.48
CA ASN A 149 12.79 17.24 -6.77
C ASN A 149 13.64 18.51 -6.61
N ASN A 150 14.44 18.82 -7.64
CA ASN A 150 15.29 20.01 -7.66
C ASN A 150 14.51 21.32 -7.44
N VAL A 151 13.26 21.37 -7.90
CA VAL A 151 12.38 22.53 -7.76
C VAL A 151 11.93 22.68 -6.30
N THR A 152 11.46 21.61 -5.66
CA THR A 152 10.97 21.62 -4.27
C THR A 152 12.05 22.10 -3.31
N VAL A 153 13.30 21.63 -3.47
CA VAL A 153 14.43 22.10 -2.64
C VAL A 153 14.73 23.57 -2.89
N GLY A 154 14.78 23.99 -4.15
CA GLY A 154 15.14 25.35 -4.50
C GLY A 154 14.08 26.34 -4.00
N GLN A 155 12.80 26.00 -4.17
CA GLN A 155 11.67 26.76 -3.64
C GLN A 155 11.69 26.80 -2.11
N LEU A 156 11.99 25.68 -1.44
CA LEU A 156 12.11 25.66 0.03
C LEU A 156 13.19 26.63 0.50
N VAL A 157 14.38 26.59 -0.10
CA VAL A 157 15.48 27.51 0.25
C VAL A 157 15.07 28.96 0.04
N LEU A 158 14.47 29.30 -1.12
CA LEU A 158 14.00 30.65 -1.39
C LEU A 158 12.93 31.10 -0.41
N LYS A 159 11.96 30.23 -0.10
CA LYS A 159 10.90 30.49 0.87
C LYS A 159 11.47 30.76 2.26
N THR A 160 12.43 29.95 2.71
CA THR A 160 13.10 30.16 4.00
C THR A 160 13.87 31.49 4.02
N LEU A 161 14.56 31.87 2.94
CA LEU A 161 15.24 33.17 2.89
C LEU A 161 14.24 34.34 2.99
N VAL A 162 13.09 34.24 2.33
CA VAL A 162 12.02 35.24 2.42
C VAL A 162 11.39 35.27 3.81
N GLU A 163 11.06 34.12 4.38
CA GLU A 163 10.45 33.99 5.73
C GLU A 163 11.34 34.59 6.83
N TRP A 164 12.66 34.52 6.65
CA TRP A 164 13.65 35.05 7.60
C TRP A 164 14.18 36.42 7.20
N GLU A 165 13.60 37.06 6.19
CA GLU A 165 14.01 38.38 5.66
C GLU A 165 15.50 38.47 5.29
N ILE A 166 16.09 37.35 4.87
CA ILE A 166 17.49 37.28 4.46
C ILE A 166 17.61 37.76 3.01
N PRO A 167 18.37 38.84 2.73
CA PRO A 167 18.57 39.30 1.37
C PRO A 167 19.23 38.24 0.50
N PHE A 168 18.77 38.09 -0.74
CA PHE A 168 19.34 37.14 -1.71
C PHE A 168 20.80 37.41 -2.08
N THR A 169 21.37 38.56 -1.69
CA THR A 169 22.80 38.87 -1.85
C THR A 169 23.69 38.23 -0.78
N TYR A 170 23.11 37.78 0.33
CA TYR A 170 23.86 37.31 1.51
C TYR A 170 24.36 35.86 1.42
N PRO A 171 23.59 34.89 0.88
CA PRO A 171 24.08 33.52 0.75
C PRO A 171 25.19 33.41 -0.30
N TYR A 172 26.36 32.91 0.12
CA TYR A 172 27.51 32.68 -0.77
C TYR A 172 27.82 31.19 -1.00
N LEU A 173 27.41 30.33 -0.08
CA LEU A 173 27.79 28.92 -0.09
C LEU A 173 26.63 28.03 0.35
N ILE A 174 26.32 27.02 -0.47
CA ILE A 174 25.45 25.91 -0.09
C ILE A 174 26.32 24.67 0.07
N VAL A 175 26.24 24.04 1.24
CA VAL A 175 26.87 22.75 1.52
C VAL A 175 25.78 21.69 1.59
N SER A 176 25.80 20.74 0.66
CA SER A 176 24.88 19.59 0.67
C SER A 176 25.60 18.33 0.21
N ASP A 177 24.95 17.18 0.31
CA ASP A 177 25.46 15.94 -0.28
C ASP A 177 25.64 16.06 -1.81
N SER A 178 26.34 15.10 -2.41
CA SER A 178 26.60 15.07 -3.86
C SER A 178 25.39 14.59 -4.69
N ALA A 179 24.17 14.62 -4.14
CA ALA A 179 22.98 14.16 -4.84
C ALA A 179 22.71 14.99 -6.12
N ALA A 180 22.29 14.31 -7.19
CA ALA A 180 22.10 14.94 -8.49
C ALA A 180 21.03 16.04 -8.47
N TYR A 181 19.93 15.83 -7.74
CA TYR A 181 18.86 16.81 -7.61
C TYR A 181 19.30 18.07 -6.85
N MET A 182 20.22 17.97 -5.88
CA MET A 182 20.79 19.13 -5.17
C MET A 182 21.63 20.00 -6.10
N LYS A 183 22.52 19.38 -6.88
CA LYS A 183 23.33 20.09 -7.89
C LYS A 183 22.44 20.79 -8.93
N LYS A 184 21.39 20.09 -9.37
CA LYS A 184 20.41 20.62 -10.31
C LYS A 184 19.60 21.76 -9.70
N SER A 185 19.21 21.66 -8.43
CA SER A 185 18.48 22.69 -7.68
C SER A 185 19.28 23.99 -7.58
N VAL A 186 20.56 23.89 -7.19
CA VAL A 186 21.42 25.09 -7.10
C VAL A 186 21.62 25.72 -8.48
N ARG A 187 21.88 24.92 -9.50
CA ARG A 187 22.14 25.41 -10.86
C ARG A 187 20.93 26.07 -11.52
N GLU A 188 19.77 25.43 -11.44
CA GLU A 188 18.59 25.84 -12.23
C GLU A 188 17.65 26.77 -11.48
N ILE A 189 17.64 26.73 -10.15
CA ILE A 189 16.68 27.50 -9.34
C ILE A 189 17.37 28.60 -8.55
N LEU A 190 18.47 28.28 -7.85
CA LEU A 190 19.10 29.24 -6.93
C LEU A 190 20.07 30.19 -7.62
N GLN A 191 20.91 29.71 -8.55
CA GLN A 191 21.86 30.57 -9.27
C GLN A 191 21.21 31.69 -10.09
N PRO A 192 20.05 31.49 -10.76
CA PRO A 192 19.36 32.59 -11.44
C PRO A 192 18.91 33.72 -10.49
N VAL A 193 18.59 33.39 -9.24
CA VAL A 193 18.14 34.36 -8.23
C VAL A 193 19.32 34.93 -7.42
N MET A 194 20.35 34.11 -7.19
CA MET A 194 21.53 34.40 -6.38
C MET A 194 22.81 34.01 -7.16
N PRO A 195 23.26 34.82 -8.13
CA PRO A 195 24.36 34.45 -9.02
C PRO A 195 25.70 34.23 -8.30
N GLN A 196 25.88 34.84 -7.12
CA GLN A 196 27.09 34.71 -6.31
C GLN A 196 27.20 33.38 -5.56
N ILE A 197 26.14 32.57 -5.54
CA ILE A 197 26.08 31.35 -4.74
C ILE A 197 26.93 30.23 -5.35
N ARG A 198 27.73 29.57 -4.52
CA ARG A 198 28.52 28.39 -4.89
C ARG A 198 27.97 27.15 -4.20
N HIS A 199 27.97 26.03 -4.91
CA HIS A 199 27.62 24.73 -4.35
C HIS A 199 28.90 23.97 -3.99
N ASN A 200 29.01 23.54 -2.73
CA ASN A 200 30.06 22.63 -2.29
C ASN A 200 29.44 21.29 -1.89
N THR A 201 29.84 20.24 -2.58
CA THR A 201 29.38 18.89 -2.27
C THR A 201 30.13 18.33 -1.08
N TYR A 202 29.41 18.02 -0.02
CA TYR A 202 29.93 17.35 1.15
C TYR A 202 30.32 15.91 0.81
N CYS A 203 31.62 15.64 0.86
CA CYS A 203 32.26 14.39 0.44
C CYS A 203 32.15 13.26 1.48
N ALA A 204 31.08 13.20 2.29
CA ALA A 204 30.90 12.16 3.31
C ALA A 204 31.06 10.75 2.74
N HIS A 205 30.52 10.51 1.55
CA HIS A 205 30.67 9.24 0.85
C HIS A 205 32.13 8.94 0.46
N ILE A 206 32.89 9.94 0.01
CA ILE A 206 34.31 9.76 -0.34
C ILE A 206 35.13 9.48 0.92
N ILE A 207 34.86 10.18 2.02
CA ILE A 207 35.48 9.90 3.32
C ILE A 207 35.15 8.49 3.79
N GLN A 208 33.89 8.05 3.62
CA GLN A 208 33.46 6.68 3.93
C GLN A 208 34.17 5.64 3.06
N LEU A 209 34.33 5.90 1.75
CA LEU A 209 35.08 5.06 0.82
C LEU A 209 36.57 4.97 1.18
N ILE A 210 37.19 6.09 1.52
CA ILE A 210 38.59 6.15 1.98
C ILE A 210 38.74 5.37 3.30
N SER A 211 37.81 5.53 4.23
CA SER A 211 37.78 4.78 5.49
C SER A 211 37.63 3.26 5.26
N GLN A 212 36.81 2.87 4.28
CA GLN A 212 36.68 1.47 3.85
C GLN A 212 37.94 0.95 3.16
N ALA A 213 38.62 1.78 2.37
CA ALA A 213 39.90 1.42 1.75
C ALA A 213 41.00 1.25 2.81
N TRP A 214 41.06 2.14 3.80
CA TRP A 214 42.01 2.04 4.91
C TRP A 214 41.81 0.78 5.76
N THR A 215 40.56 0.34 5.93
CA THR A 215 40.28 -0.95 6.58
C THR A 215 40.79 -2.15 5.78
N ASN A 216 41.09 -2.02 4.49
CA ASN A 216 41.64 -3.08 3.65
C ASN A 216 43.18 -3.06 3.53
N ILE A 217 43.85 -2.04 4.06
CA ILE A 217 45.32 -1.97 4.07
C ILE A 217 45.84 -2.84 5.23
N HIS A 218 46.67 -3.85 4.90
CA HIS A 218 47.25 -4.80 5.87
C HIS A 218 48.00 -4.15 7.05
N HIS A 219 48.45 -2.90 6.90
CA HIS A 219 49.14 -2.17 7.96
C HIS A 219 48.22 -1.77 9.14
N PHE A 220 46.90 -1.88 8.99
CA PHE A 220 45.91 -1.49 10.00
C PHE A 220 45.08 -2.67 10.55
N ASP A 221 45.58 -3.91 10.43
CA ASP A 221 44.85 -5.11 10.84
C ASP A 221 44.43 -5.11 12.33
N GLU A 222 45.23 -4.49 13.21
CA GLU A 222 44.87 -4.34 14.63
C GLU A 222 43.74 -3.34 14.84
N ILE A 223 43.72 -2.23 14.10
CA ILE A 223 42.59 -1.29 14.10
C ILE A 223 41.34 -1.98 13.54
N ARG A 224 41.49 -2.81 12.50
CA ARG A 224 40.39 -3.59 11.92
C ARG A 224 39.82 -4.59 12.91
N LYS A 225 40.67 -5.35 13.62
CA LYS A 225 40.26 -6.25 14.71
C LYS A 225 39.53 -5.50 15.82
N LEU A 226 40.04 -4.35 16.23
CA LEU A 226 39.40 -3.50 17.23
C LEU A 226 38.00 -3.06 16.78
N ILE A 227 37.87 -2.52 15.57
CA ILE A 227 36.59 -2.08 15.00
C ILE A 227 35.60 -3.25 14.87
N LEU A 228 36.06 -4.43 14.43
CA LEU A 228 35.22 -5.63 14.35
C LEU A 228 34.74 -6.09 15.71
N ASN A 229 35.60 -6.06 16.73
CA ASN A 229 35.24 -6.41 18.10
C ASN A 229 34.27 -5.40 18.71
N ILE A 230 34.45 -4.10 18.45
CA ILE A 230 33.49 -3.06 18.84
C ILE A 230 32.14 -3.29 18.16
N LYS A 231 32.11 -3.55 16.84
CA LYS A 231 30.87 -3.84 16.11
C LYS A 231 30.16 -5.09 16.66
N LYS A 232 30.88 -6.19 16.91
CA LYS A 232 30.34 -7.40 17.57
C LYS A 232 29.76 -7.10 18.94
N THR A 233 30.44 -6.27 19.72
CA THR A 233 30.06 -5.95 21.09
C THR A 233 28.89 -4.97 21.17
N MET A 234 28.84 -3.96 20.30
CA MET A 234 27.90 -2.84 20.40
C MET A 234 26.78 -2.85 19.36
N VAL A 235 27.05 -3.32 18.14
CA VAL A 235 26.08 -3.27 17.03
C VAL A 235 25.28 -4.57 16.95
N TYR A 236 25.95 -5.71 17.07
CA TYR A 236 25.31 -7.02 16.90
C TYR A 236 24.70 -7.60 18.19
N SER A 237 25.07 -7.09 19.38
CA SER A 237 24.50 -7.51 20.66
C SER A 237 23.75 -6.37 21.34
N LYS A 238 22.46 -6.19 20.97
CA LYS A 238 21.58 -5.15 21.56
C LYS A 238 21.57 -5.19 23.09
N ALA A 239 21.59 -6.40 23.68
CA ALA A 239 21.64 -6.60 25.12
C ALA A 239 22.94 -6.07 25.76
N ARG A 240 24.09 -6.22 25.06
CA ARG A 240 25.39 -5.77 25.55
C ARG A 240 25.52 -4.25 25.44
N ARG A 241 25.02 -3.65 24.35
CA ARG A 241 24.88 -2.18 24.24
C ARG A 241 24.03 -1.60 25.37
N SER A 242 22.87 -2.20 25.66
CA SER A 242 22.00 -1.74 26.76
C SER A 242 22.72 -1.74 28.11
N ARG A 243 23.42 -2.83 28.45
CA ARG A 243 24.18 -2.92 29.71
C ARG A 243 25.32 -1.92 29.81
N TYR A 244 25.96 -1.59 28.68
CA TYR A 244 27.00 -0.56 28.65
C TYR A 244 26.41 0.85 28.86
N MET A 245 25.28 1.17 28.26
CA MET A 245 24.59 2.45 28.50
C MET A 245 24.09 2.55 29.96
N ASP A 246 23.66 1.43 30.56
CA ASP A 246 23.30 1.40 31.99
C ASP A 246 24.52 1.62 32.89
N TYR A 247 25.69 1.08 32.51
CA TYR A 247 26.95 1.34 33.20
C TYR A 247 27.34 2.82 33.11
N LEU A 248 27.36 3.42 31.90
CA LEU A 248 27.70 4.83 31.73
C LEU A 248 26.80 5.76 32.55
N ARG A 249 25.49 5.48 32.57
CA ARG A 249 24.52 6.22 33.40
C ARG A 249 24.78 6.09 34.91
N ARG A 250 25.30 4.96 35.39
CA ARG A 250 25.61 4.73 36.81
C ARG A 250 26.88 5.45 37.28
N TYR A 251 27.79 5.79 36.37
CA TYR A 251 29.06 6.44 36.68
C TYR A 251 29.09 7.92 36.23
N ASP A 252 27.93 8.51 35.93
CA ASP A 252 27.72 9.91 35.57
C ASP A 252 28.60 10.43 34.42
N ILE A 253 28.91 9.54 33.47
CA ILE A 253 29.60 9.93 32.23
C ILE A 253 28.54 10.45 31.27
N LYS A 254 28.39 11.78 31.20
CA LYS A 254 27.43 12.44 30.31
C LYS A 254 27.71 12.08 28.85
N ASP A 255 26.69 11.64 28.13
CA ASP A 255 26.72 11.47 26.68
C ASP A 255 27.05 12.82 26.02
N ILE A 256 28.20 12.90 25.35
CA ILE A 256 28.65 14.11 24.62
C ILE A 256 27.72 14.42 23.41
N SER A 257 26.74 13.58 23.10
CA SER A 257 25.85 13.77 21.94
C SER A 257 24.58 14.59 22.19
N THR A 258 24.36 15.14 23.39
CA THR A 258 23.24 16.06 23.64
C THR A 258 23.69 17.24 24.49
N ASN A 259 24.38 18.19 23.88
CA ASN A 259 24.51 19.54 24.41
C ASN A 259 24.26 20.54 23.28
N SER A 260 23.00 20.67 22.90
CA SER A 260 22.44 21.98 22.58
C SER A 260 22.11 22.66 23.90
N ASP A 261 23.12 23.22 24.55
CA ASP A 261 22.93 24.34 25.46
C ASP A 261 24.27 25.05 25.65
N ASN A 262 24.30 26.27 25.08
CA ASN A 262 25.32 27.26 25.32
C ASN A 262 25.25 27.70 26.78
N SER A 263 26.23 27.33 27.60
CA SER A 263 26.69 28.22 28.65
C SER A 263 28.08 27.86 29.17
N LEU A 264 28.96 28.86 29.05
CA LEU A 264 30.02 29.23 29.99
C LEU A 264 31.29 28.38 30.13
N ASN A 265 32.36 29.10 29.79
CA ASN A 265 33.57 29.30 30.56
C ASN A 265 34.78 28.39 30.35
N SER A 266 35.84 29.10 29.99
CA SER A 266 37.23 28.75 30.19
C SER A 266 37.50 28.37 31.65
N GLN A 267 38.61 27.66 31.82
CA GLN A 267 39.22 27.23 33.08
C GLN A 267 38.72 25.88 33.61
N ASN A 268 39.28 24.80 33.07
CA ASN A 268 40.09 23.89 33.87
C ASN A 268 40.77 22.85 32.98
N THR A 269 41.97 23.20 32.53
CA THR A 269 42.97 22.26 32.05
C THR A 269 43.48 21.48 33.27
N GLN A 270 42.77 20.41 33.66
CA GLN A 270 43.32 19.42 34.58
C GLN A 270 43.54 18.12 33.82
N GLN A 271 44.81 17.72 33.82
CA GLN A 271 45.40 16.55 33.20
C GLN A 271 44.47 15.33 33.26
N LEU A 272 44.05 14.87 32.08
CA LEU A 272 43.51 13.53 31.88
C LEU A 272 44.66 12.53 32.08
N THR A 273 45.02 12.26 33.34
CA THR A 273 45.70 11.01 33.67
C THR A 273 44.76 9.87 33.28
N LEU A 274 45.06 9.21 32.16
CA LEU A 274 44.52 7.90 31.77
C LEU A 274 44.88 6.88 32.86
N ARG A 275 44.18 6.90 34.00
CA ARG A 275 44.11 5.75 34.88
C ARG A 275 43.31 4.71 34.12
N PHE A 276 44.00 3.69 33.60
CA PHE A 276 43.35 2.47 33.13
C PHE A 276 42.44 1.97 34.25
N MET A 277 41.12 2.15 34.10
CA MET A 277 40.15 1.62 35.04
C MET A 277 40.20 0.09 34.98
N PRO A 278 40.23 -0.60 36.13
CA PRO A 278 40.29 -2.06 36.14
C PRO A 278 39.00 -2.61 35.54
N LEU A 279 39.14 -3.51 34.56
CA LEU A 279 38.02 -4.25 34.02
C LEU A 279 37.40 -5.12 35.14
N PRO A 280 36.06 -5.21 35.21
CA PRO A 280 35.39 -5.96 36.27
C PRO A 280 35.76 -7.45 36.22
N ASN A 281 36.28 -7.95 37.35
CA ASN A 281 36.87 -9.28 37.54
C ASN A 281 35.94 -10.47 37.26
N THR A 282 34.65 -10.25 37.04
CA THR A 282 33.71 -11.32 36.70
C THR A 282 32.67 -10.80 35.75
N THR A 283 32.78 -11.15 34.48
CA THR A 283 31.69 -10.97 33.55
C THR A 283 31.61 -12.20 32.67
N ARG A 284 30.40 -12.74 32.58
CA ARG A 284 30.04 -13.96 31.85
C ARG A 284 30.14 -13.65 30.34
N TRP A 285 31.35 -13.59 29.81
CA TRP A 285 31.64 -13.10 28.45
C TRP A 285 31.58 -14.18 27.36
N ASN A 286 31.46 -15.45 27.71
CA ASN A 286 31.35 -16.56 26.75
C ASN A 286 30.10 -17.40 27.04
N SER A 287 28.95 -16.95 26.54
CA SER A 287 27.75 -17.75 26.30
C SER A 287 26.98 -17.12 25.16
#